data_AF-A0A661AAL2-F1
#
_entry.id   AF-A0A661AAL2-F1
#
_cell.length_a   1.000
_cell.length_b   1.000
_cell.length_c   1.000
_cell.angle_alpha   90.00
_cell.angle_beta   90.00
_cell.angle_gamma   90.00
#
_symmetry.space_group_name_H-M   'P 1'
#
loop_
_entity.id
_entity.type
_entity.pdbx_description
1 polymer ?
#
loop_
_entity_poly.entity_id
_entity_poly.type
_entity_poly.pdbx_seq_one_letter_code
_entity_poly.pdbx_strand_id
1 'polypeptide(L)'
;MLYDLDYSKNQIVDWLRGAVFITPRWLFDELGGFDERFFLFLEDTDYCRRVWLRGLKVCYVADAVFYHRLGGSTRKKPIKNRMIHNYSMYKYFLKWSDGSMSTEFLLGEALLLRIMMLILGKIVESIRE
;
A
#
# COMPACT_ATOMS: atom_id res chain seq x y z
N MET A 1 -3.97 2.59 -10.13
CA MET A 1 -4.98 1.50 -10.25
C MET A 1 -4.21 0.20 -10.42
N LEU A 2 -4.84 -0.95 -10.22
CA LEU A 2 -4.30 -2.21 -10.74
C LEU A 2 -4.54 -2.15 -12.26
N TYR A 3 -3.49 -1.87 -13.03
CA TYR A 3 -3.63 -1.48 -14.44
C TYR A 3 -3.78 -2.69 -15.38
N ASP A 4 -3.56 -3.88 -14.82
CA ASP A 4 -3.48 -5.19 -15.46
C ASP A 4 -4.72 -6.06 -15.22
N LEU A 5 -5.76 -5.51 -14.56
CA LEU A 5 -7.01 -6.24 -14.28
C LEU A 5 -8.08 -6.01 -15.34
N ASP A 6 -8.73 -7.10 -15.75
CA ASP A 6 -10.01 -7.06 -16.46
C ASP A 6 -11.15 -6.82 -15.47
N TYR A 7 -11.54 -5.56 -15.24
CA TYR A 7 -12.58 -5.19 -14.27
C TYR A 7 -13.96 -5.79 -14.54
N SER A 8 -14.18 -6.48 -15.67
CA SER A 8 -15.42 -7.22 -15.95
C SER A 8 -15.46 -8.63 -15.36
N LYS A 9 -14.36 -9.12 -14.77
CA LYS A 9 -14.24 -10.51 -14.31
C LYS A 9 -13.69 -10.63 -12.91
N ASN A 10 -14.18 -11.64 -12.19
CA ASN A 10 -13.59 -12.09 -10.94
C ASN A 10 -12.17 -12.62 -11.21
N GLN A 11 -11.21 -12.13 -10.45
CA GLN A 11 -9.79 -12.42 -10.68
C GLN A 11 -9.06 -12.60 -9.36
N ILE A 12 -8.09 -13.50 -9.37
CA ILE A 12 -7.12 -13.63 -8.30
C ILE A 12 -6.10 -12.52 -8.47
N VAL A 13 -5.78 -11.82 -7.38
CA VAL A 13 -4.91 -10.65 -7.40
C VAL A 13 -3.93 -10.68 -6.24
N ASP A 14 -2.81 -9.96 -6.36
CA ASP A 14 -1.81 -9.89 -5.30
C ASP A 14 -2.32 -9.10 -4.09
N TRP A 15 -3.05 -8.01 -4.36
CA TRP A 15 -3.57 -7.11 -3.33
C TRP A 15 -4.80 -6.33 -3.80
N LEU A 16 -5.56 -5.80 -2.84
CA LEU A 16 -6.70 -4.92 -3.05
C LEU A 16 -6.53 -3.65 -2.22
N ARG A 17 -7.22 -2.58 -2.61
CA ARG A 17 -7.28 -1.35 -1.82
C ARG A 17 -8.24 -1.54 -0.65
N GLY A 18 -7.79 -1.23 0.57
CA GLY A 18 -8.54 -1.36 1.82
C GLY A 18 -9.74 -0.42 1.97
N ALA A 19 -10.08 0.37 0.95
CA ALA A 19 -11.27 1.23 0.96
C ALA A 19 -12.56 0.43 1.14
N VAL A 20 -12.64 -0.77 0.54
CA VAL A 20 -13.68 -1.76 0.77
C VAL A 20 -13.06 -3.14 0.65
N PHE A 21 -13.20 -3.92 1.72
CA PHE A 21 -12.60 -5.24 1.84
C PHE A 21 -13.53 -6.15 2.65
N ILE A 22 -13.66 -7.40 2.23
CA ILE A 22 -14.41 -8.43 2.94
C ILE A 22 -13.47 -9.61 3.16
N THR A 23 -13.43 -10.10 4.40
CA THR A 23 -12.65 -11.28 4.79
C THR A 23 -13.44 -12.09 5.81
N PRO A 24 -13.30 -13.42 5.84
CA PRO A 24 -13.86 -14.21 6.92
C PRO A 24 -13.36 -13.74 8.28
N ARG A 25 -14.27 -13.65 9.27
CA ARG A 25 -13.91 -13.24 10.65
C ARG A 25 -12.76 -14.08 11.20
N TRP A 26 -12.84 -15.41 11.03
CA TRP A 26 -11.82 -16.33 11.53
C TRP A 26 -10.43 -16.02 10.94
N LEU A 27 -10.36 -15.66 9.66
CA LEU A 27 -9.10 -15.34 8.99
C LEU A 27 -8.54 -14.00 9.46
N PHE A 28 -9.40 -13.00 9.65
CA PHE A 28 -9.00 -11.73 10.24
C PHE A 28 -8.40 -11.93 11.63
N ASP A 29 -8.97 -12.82 12.43
CA ASP A 29 -8.57 -13.03 13.83
C ASP A 29 -7.28 -13.82 13.93
N GLU A 30 -7.20 -14.87 13.13
CA GLU A 30 -6.01 -15.69 13.01
C GLU A 30 -4.81 -14.89 12.51
N LEU A 31 -5.04 -13.91 11.62
CA LEU A 31 -3.99 -13.02 11.15
C LEU A 31 -3.68 -11.88 12.14
N GLY A 32 -4.46 -11.70 13.21
CA GLY A 32 -4.28 -10.58 14.14
C GLY A 32 -4.71 -9.23 13.56
N GLY A 33 -5.62 -9.23 12.59
CA GLY A 33 -6.15 -8.03 11.94
C GLY A 33 -5.16 -7.32 11.03
N PHE A 34 -5.36 -6.00 10.86
CA PHE A 34 -4.39 -5.13 10.18
C PHE A 34 -3.19 -4.90 11.09
N ASP A 35 -2.01 -4.83 10.48
CA ASP A 35 -0.78 -4.65 11.22
C ASP A 35 -0.63 -3.19 11.66
N GLU A 36 -0.66 -2.95 12.97
CA GLU A 36 -0.66 -1.61 13.57
C GLU A 36 0.62 -0.82 13.31
N ARG A 37 1.68 -1.46 12.78
CA ARG A 37 2.83 -0.73 12.23
C ARG A 37 2.41 0.25 11.15
N PHE A 38 1.30 0.01 10.44
CA PHE A 38 0.80 0.87 9.37
C PHE A 38 -0.41 1.68 9.85
N PHE A 39 -0.17 2.91 10.32
CA PHE A 39 -1.26 3.83 10.67
C PHE A 39 -2.12 4.22 9.45
N LEU A 40 -1.48 4.39 8.28
CA LEU A 40 -2.12 4.70 7.02
C LEU A 40 -1.22 4.23 5.87
N PHE A 41 -1.83 3.65 4.84
CA PHE A 41 -1.20 3.04 3.68
C PHE A 41 -0.40 1.77 4.00
N LEU A 42 -0.46 0.80 3.08
CA LEU A 42 0.23 -0.50 3.10
C LEU A 42 -0.31 -1.49 4.15
N GLU A 43 -1.25 -1.10 5.00
CA GLU A 43 -1.95 -2.01 5.91
C GLU A 43 -2.73 -3.09 5.15
N ASP A 44 -3.33 -2.69 4.03
CA ASP A 44 -4.13 -3.52 3.14
C ASP A 44 -3.27 -4.43 2.27
N THR A 45 -2.21 -3.89 1.67
CA THR A 45 -1.19 -4.67 0.95
C THR A 45 -0.55 -5.72 1.85
N ASP A 46 -0.19 -5.34 3.08
CA ASP A 46 0.37 -6.25 4.06
C ASP A 46 -0.58 -7.38 4.45
N TYR A 47 -1.85 -7.04 4.72
CA TYR A 47 -2.88 -8.04 5.00
C TYR A 47 -3.03 -9.03 3.84
N CYS A 48 -3.11 -8.55 2.60
CA CYS A 48 -3.20 -9.39 1.40
C CYS A 48 -2.01 -10.34 1.26
N ARG A 49 -0.78 -9.86 1.50
CA ARG A 49 0.41 -10.72 1.49
C ARG A 49 0.36 -11.80 2.55
N ARG A 50 -0.12 -11.48 3.76
CA ARG A 50 -0.30 -12.48 4.83
C ARG A 50 -1.36 -13.52 4.49
N VAL A 51 -2.45 -13.14 3.82
CA VAL A 51 -3.45 -14.09 3.27
C VAL A 51 -2.78 -15.05 2.30
N TRP A 52 -1.96 -14.54 1.37
CA TRP A 52 -1.21 -15.36 0.41
C TRP A 52 -0.24 -16.34 1.07
N LEU A 53 0.48 -15.90 2.11
CA LEU A 53 1.39 -16.76 2.86
C LEU A 53 0.69 -17.89 3.64
N ARG A 54 -0.63 -17.78 3.85
CA ARG A 54 -1.46 -18.88 4.37
C ARG A 54 -1.94 -19.85 3.30
N GLY A 55 -1.53 -19.67 2.04
CA GLY A 55 -2.01 -20.47 0.91
C GLY A 55 -3.44 -20.13 0.48
N LEU A 56 -3.99 -19.02 0.98
CA LEU A 56 -5.29 -18.50 0.58
C LEU A 56 -5.14 -17.47 -0.54
N LYS A 57 -6.25 -17.11 -1.18
CA LYS A 57 -6.28 -16.22 -2.34
C LYS A 57 -6.93 -14.90 -1.98
N VAL A 58 -6.42 -13.83 -2.57
CA VAL A 58 -7.10 -12.53 -2.61
C VAL A 58 -7.80 -12.42 -3.96
N CYS A 59 -9.08 -12.06 -3.94
CA CYS A 59 -9.92 -12.05 -5.14
C CYS A 59 -10.56 -10.68 -5.35
N TYR A 60 -10.35 -10.11 -6.53
CA TYR A 60 -11.20 -9.05 -7.05
C TYR A 60 -12.56 -9.64 -7.47
N VAL A 61 -13.65 -8.99 -7.05
CA VAL A 61 -15.02 -9.39 -7.37
C VAL A 61 -15.66 -8.30 -8.22
N ALA A 62 -15.93 -8.59 -9.49
CA ALA A 62 -16.38 -7.60 -10.47
C ALA A 62 -17.78 -7.03 -10.13
N ASP A 63 -18.67 -7.88 -9.64
CA ASP A 63 -20.05 -7.49 -9.31
C ASP A 63 -20.14 -6.68 -8.00
N ALA A 64 -19.07 -6.64 -7.20
CA ALA A 64 -19.03 -5.91 -5.94
C ALA A 64 -18.63 -4.44 -6.15
N VAL A 65 -19.60 -3.63 -6.58
CA VAL A 65 -19.38 -2.21 -6.90
C VAL A 65 -19.66 -1.30 -5.70
N PHE A 66 -18.74 -0.37 -5.43
CA PHE A 66 -18.88 0.63 -4.36
C PHE A 66 -18.34 2.00 -4.79
N TYR A 67 -18.98 3.06 -4.28
CA TYR A 67 -18.51 4.43 -4.47
C TYR A 67 -17.59 4.85 -3.33
N HIS A 68 -16.32 5.11 -3.65
CA HIS A 68 -15.35 5.64 -2.69
C HIS A 68 -14.98 7.07 -3.03
N ARG A 69 -15.35 8.02 -2.15
CA ARG A 69 -14.97 9.43 -2.28
C ARG A 69 -13.50 9.63 -1.89
N LEU A 70 -12.62 9.57 -2.89
CA LEU A 70 -11.18 9.65 -2.71
C LEU A 70 -10.73 10.92 -1.97
N GLY A 71 -9.87 10.72 -0.97
CA GLY A 71 -9.07 11.79 -0.37
C GLY A 71 -9.78 12.68 0.65
N GLY A 72 -10.91 12.25 1.22
CA GLY A 72 -11.58 12.98 2.31
C GLY A 72 -10.63 13.30 3.48
N SER A 73 -9.82 12.33 3.90
CA SER A 73 -8.82 12.51 4.97
C SER A 73 -7.47 13.03 4.45
N THR A 74 -7.12 12.71 3.19
CA THR A 74 -5.76 12.95 2.70
C THR A 74 -5.54 14.29 2.00
N ARG A 75 -6.59 14.90 1.44
CA ARG A 75 -6.49 16.18 0.70
C ARG A 75 -6.10 17.36 1.60
N LYS A 76 -6.45 17.34 2.89
CA LYS A 76 -6.19 18.46 3.81
C LYS A 76 -4.72 18.65 4.16
N LYS A 77 -3.90 17.59 4.08
CA LYS A 77 -2.47 17.62 4.48
C LYS A 77 -1.60 16.80 3.52
N PRO A 78 -1.48 17.20 2.24
CA PRO A 78 -0.87 16.38 1.18
C PRO A 78 0.59 16.01 1.47
N ILE A 79 1.38 16.95 2.01
CA ILE A 79 2.78 16.71 2.37
C ILE A 79 2.88 15.68 3.50
N LYS A 80 2.10 15.86 4.59
CA LYS A 80 2.08 14.91 5.72
C LYS A 80 1.70 13.51 5.25
N ASN A 81 0.66 13.38 4.43
CA ASN A 81 0.21 12.08 3.96
C ASN A 81 1.22 11.43 3.01
N ARG A 82 1.93 12.21 2.20
CA ARG A 82 3.06 11.71 1.40
C ARG A 82 4.17 11.17 2.30
N MET A 83 4.53 11.87 3.37
CA MET A 83 5.54 11.39 4.32
C MET A 83 5.11 10.10 5.02
N ILE A 84 3.85 10.03 5.48
CA ILE A 84 3.28 8.80 6.07
C ILE A 84 3.34 7.64 5.07
N HIS A 85 2.92 7.87 3.82
CA HIS A 85 2.99 6.86 2.77
C HIS A 85 4.42 6.33 2.54
N ASN A 86 5.39 7.24 2.42
CA ASN A 86 6.80 6.88 2.26
C ASN A 86 7.34 6.08 3.45
N TYR A 87 6.99 6.50 4.67
CA TYR A 87 7.37 5.78 5.88
C TYR A 87 6.71 4.40 5.99
N SER A 88 5.42 4.28 5.62
CA SER A 88 4.72 3.00 5.56
C SER A 88 5.31 2.07 4.51
N MET A 89 5.69 2.57 3.34
CA MET A 89 6.42 1.77 2.34
C MET A 89 7.76 1.27 2.88
N TYR A 90 8.56 2.13 3.50
CA TYR A 90 9.83 1.73 4.09
C TYR A 90 9.64 0.60 5.12
N LYS A 91 8.69 0.76 6.06
CA LYS A 91 8.34 -0.29 7.02
C LYS A 91 7.85 -1.57 6.36
N TYR A 92 7.09 -1.48 5.27
CA TYR A 92 6.60 -2.64 4.53
C TYR A 92 7.75 -3.41 3.88
N PHE A 93 8.65 -2.73 3.17
CA PHE A 93 9.79 -3.39 2.56
C PHE A 93 10.76 -3.96 3.59
N LEU A 94 10.96 -3.26 4.71
CA LEU A 94 11.77 -3.73 5.82
C LEU A 94 11.15 -4.98 6.49
N LYS A 95 9.83 -4.98 6.73
CA LYS A 95 9.11 -6.14 7.30
C LYS A 95 9.32 -7.42 6.49
N TRP A 96 9.41 -7.27 5.16
CA TRP A 96 9.41 -8.37 4.22
C TRP A 96 10.74 -8.58 3.49
N SER A 97 11.81 -7.93 3.96
CA SER A 97 13.17 -8.17 3.48
C SER A 97 13.80 -9.39 4.17
N ASP A 98 15.03 -9.70 3.81
CA ASP A 98 15.87 -10.68 4.51
C ASP A 98 16.38 -10.20 5.88
N GLY A 99 16.07 -8.96 6.28
CA GLY A 99 16.54 -8.34 7.52
C GLY A 99 18.05 -8.10 7.56
N SER A 100 18.76 -8.22 6.43
CA SER A 100 20.20 -7.96 6.40
C SER A 100 20.48 -6.47 6.47
N MET A 101 21.54 -6.09 7.18
CA MET A 101 21.98 -4.69 7.31
C MET A 101 22.23 -4.05 5.93
N SER A 102 22.70 -4.82 4.95
CA SER A 102 22.84 -4.38 3.55
C SER A 102 21.50 -4.03 2.92
N THR A 103 20.47 -4.86 3.09
CA THR A 103 19.12 -4.58 2.56
C THR A 103 18.51 -3.36 3.25
N GLU A 104 18.67 -3.21 4.57
CA GLU A 104 18.20 -2.03 5.30
C GLU A 104 18.84 -0.75 4.76
N PHE A 105 20.16 -0.77 4.55
CA PHE A 105 20.90 0.34 3.96
C PHE A 105 20.38 0.69 2.56
N LEU A 106 20.23 -0.32 1.69
CA LEU A 106 19.71 -0.12 0.34
C LEU A 106 18.27 0.44 0.32
N LEU A 107 17.41 0.00 1.24
CA LEU A 107 16.05 0.54 1.40
C LEU A 107 16.07 2.00 1.87
N GLY A 108 17.01 2.35 2.75
CA GLY A 108 17.26 3.73 3.16
C GLY A 108 17.67 4.62 1.97
N GLU A 109 18.65 4.19 1.20
CA GLU A 109 19.11 4.90 -0.01
C GLU A 109 18.00 5.03 -1.06
N ALA A 110 17.23 3.97 -1.30
CA ALA A 110 16.09 4.00 -2.21
C ALA A 110 15.00 4.98 -1.76
N LEU A 111 14.75 5.07 -0.45
CA LEU A 111 13.82 6.04 0.13
C LEU A 111 14.33 7.48 -0.06
N LEU A 112 15.63 7.73 0.20
CA LEU A 112 16.26 9.03 0.00
C LEU A 112 16.18 9.47 -1.47
N LEU A 113 16.56 8.60 -2.40
CA LEU A 113 16.47 8.86 -3.84
C LEU A 113 15.02 9.18 -4.25
N ARG A 114 14.05 8.41 -3.75
CA ARG A 114 12.62 8.67 -4.01
C ARG A 114 12.18 10.04 -3.50
N ILE A 115 12.58 10.43 -2.29
CA ILE A 115 12.26 11.75 -1.73
C ILE A 115 12.91 12.86 -2.57
N MET A 116 14.16 12.70 -2.97
CA MET A 116 14.88 13.65 -3.82
C MET A 116 14.18 13.84 -5.17
N MET A 117 13.77 12.76 -5.83
CA MET A 117 13.01 12.81 -7.09
C MET A 117 11.66 13.54 -6.94
N LEU A 118 10.97 13.37 -5.81
CA LEU A 118 9.73 14.09 -5.52
C LEU A 118 9.95 15.60 -5.32
N ILE A 119 11.05 15.99 -4.66
CA ILE A 119 11.42 17.40 -4.48
C ILE A 119 11.79 18.01 -5.82
N LEU A 120 12.66 17.33 -6.59
CA LEU A 120 13.07 17.77 -7.92
C LEU A 120 11.87 17.95 -8.84
N GLY A 121 10.92 17.00 -8.85
CA GLY A 121 9.70 17.12 -9.64
C GLY A 121 8.90 18.38 -9.31
N LYS A 122 8.76 18.72 -8.03
CA LYS A 122 8.09 19.96 -7.59
C LYS A 122 8.85 21.23 -8.00
N ILE A 123 10.17 21.21 -7.93
CA ILE A 123 11.00 22.34 -8.37
C ILE A 123 10.82 22.56 -9.88
N VAL A 124 10.86 21.48 -10.67
CA VAL A 124 10.65 21.55 -12.12
C VAL A 124 9.25 22.04 -12.47
N GLU A 125 8.21 21.59 -11.75
CA GLU A 125 6.84 22.10 -11.90
C GLU A 125 6.78 23.61 -11.59
N SER A 126 7.41 24.07 -10.51
CA SER A 126 7.43 25.48 -10.09
C SER A 126 8.21 26.40 -11.03
N ILE A 127 9.15 25.89 -11.83
CA ILE A 127 9.89 26.68 -12.83
C ILE A 127 9.10 26.79 -14.14
N ARG A 128 8.15 25.87 -14.39
CA ARG A 128 7.30 25.85 -15.59
C ARG A 128 6.05 26.72 -15.47
N GLU A 129 5.68 27.12 -14.26
CA GLU A 129 4.64 28.11 -13.96
C GLU A 129 5.21 29.54 -13.99
#